data_AF-A0A2N0QEZ1-F1
#
_entry.id   AF-A0A2N0QEZ1-F1
#
_cell.length_a   1.000
_cell.length_b   1.000
_cell.length_c   1.000
_cell.angle_alpha   90.00
_cell.angle_beta   90.00
_cell.angle_gamma   90.00
#
_symmetry.space_group_name_H-M   'P 1'
#
loop_
_entity.id
_entity.type
_entity.pdbx_description
1 polymer ?
#
loop_
_entity_poly.entity_id
_entity_poly.type
_entity_poly.pdbx_seq_one_letter_code
_entity_poly.pdbx_strand_id
1 'polypeptide(L)'
;MADFVKLVVPKTPLLISTTIKHYLDGPPKPSWDLKFHLAVILVRSLFKDSSTLTIEQVQRASCYSIPVLAGVTINEFKINNKYRYEAQVHLEKILKPYEHVLDTEWKDLKDDGIISEWIQVPNDEWEKREIRKTILYLHGGGYYCCGKSSCRNNTSSLAKKVNARVLVIDYRLAPQNQFPAGLQDALAAYLYLLNPPKDAGFEPLNPKNIVFSGESAGGGLSMALGLAIRDAGLPSCAGIIGWSPWVDLTVSTPSILDDECCDFLPKPSERFVPKESQVEIEYKEKAAALTAKIKKQNIGPKIWHDSFDRPEGRIQMYAPNEGLAIPYVSPMLAESLGGLPPLLLVAGDSERLRDEAIYLAHRSAEPAKYKGPSYNAGKFEKSPFQAPTNTTLEVYEEMPHVFQMFDHPCTTKSYERTVEFINKVTNAINEPLPPSSFSCINTKGEFGPLKEHHKEILKWENIGIVPSVKRELTTRRSTPELFVYTALLLAGFAYFLRKNFY
;
A
#
# COMPACT_ATOMS: atom_id res chain seq x y z
N MET A 1 11.66 -24.57 1.35
CA MET A 1 10.86 -25.65 0.71
C MET A 1 9.85 -26.27 1.69
N ALA A 2 10.26 -26.71 2.88
CA ALA A 2 9.37 -27.36 3.86
C ALA A 2 8.15 -26.53 4.29
N ASP A 3 8.30 -25.21 4.47
CA ASP A 3 7.20 -24.36 4.95
C ASP A 3 6.24 -23.89 3.85
N PHE A 4 6.71 -23.76 2.61
CA PHE A 4 5.83 -23.56 1.44
C PHE A 4 4.92 -24.77 1.22
N VAL A 5 5.45 -25.97 1.41
CA VAL A 5 4.66 -27.21 1.36
C VAL A 5 3.58 -27.21 2.45
N LYS A 6 3.88 -26.77 3.67
CA LYS A 6 2.86 -26.63 4.75
C LYS A 6 1.77 -25.62 4.41
N LEU A 7 2.08 -24.56 3.63
CA LEU A 7 1.11 -23.55 3.22
C LEU A 7 0.18 -24.06 2.10
N VAL A 8 0.75 -24.75 1.11
CA VAL A 8 0.05 -25.14 -0.11
C VAL A 8 -0.71 -26.45 0.04
N VAL A 9 -0.17 -27.43 0.77
CA VAL A 9 -0.79 -28.77 0.94
C VAL A 9 -2.23 -28.67 1.48
N PRO A 10 -2.53 -27.89 2.53
CA PRO A 10 -3.92 -27.72 3.00
C PRO A 10 -4.86 -27.09 1.97
N LYS A 11 -4.32 -26.38 0.98
CA LYS A 11 -5.08 -25.71 -0.09
C LYS A 11 -5.27 -26.57 -1.34
N THR A 12 -4.71 -27.78 -1.38
CA THR A 12 -4.82 -28.71 -2.51
C THR A 12 -6.27 -28.93 -2.97
N PRO A 13 -7.27 -29.17 -2.09
CA PRO A 13 -8.66 -29.35 -2.54
C PRO A 13 -9.23 -28.12 -3.24
N LEU A 14 -8.92 -26.92 -2.73
CA LEU A 14 -9.33 -25.65 -3.34
C LEU A 14 -8.69 -25.46 -4.71
N LEU A 15 -7.39 -25.74 -4.84
CA LEU A 15 -6.66 -25.60 -6.11
C LEU A 15 -7.16 -26.61 -7.16
N ILE A 16 -7.45 -27.86 -6.76
CA ILE A 16 -8.05 -28.86 -7.66
C ILE A 16 -9.43 -28.40 -8.13
N SER A 17 -10.31 -28.00 -7.20
CA SER A 17 -11.65 -27.51 -7.54
C SER A 17 -11.60 -26.29 -8.46
N THR A 18 -10.68 -25.36 -8.20
CA THR A 18 -10.46 -24.16 -9.04
C THR A 18 -9.97 -24.54 -10.43
N THR A 19 -9.07 -25.53 -10.54
CA THR A 19 -8.59 -26.03 -11.83
C THR A 19 -9.74 -26.62 -12.66
N ILE A 20 -10.58 -27.44 -12.03
CA ILE A 20 -11.76 -28.02 -12.71
C ILE A 20 -12.70 -26.91 -13.18
N LYS A 21 -13.05 -25.96 -12.31
CA LYS A 21 -13.91 -24.82 -12.66
C LYS A 21 -13.31 -23.95 -13.77
N HIS A 22 -12.01 -23.71 -13.77
CA HIS A 22 -11.36 -22.93 -14.81
C HIS A 22 -11.55 -23.53 -16.20
N TYR A 23 -11.53 -24.86 -16.33
CA TYR A 23 -11.76 -25.53 -17.63
C TYR A 23 -13.24 -25.74 -17.96
N LEU A 24 -14.12 -25.88 -16.96
CA LEU A 24 -15.56 -26.06 -17.18
C LEU A 24 -16.31 -24.74 -17.40
N ASP A 25 -16.04 -23.74 -16.56
CA ASP A 25 -16.76 -22.46 -16.49
C ASP A 25 -15.97 -21.32 -17.17
N GLY A 26 -14.67 -21.51 -17.40
CA GLY A 26 -13.75 -20.46 -17.84
C GLY A 26 -13.07 -19.72 -16.67
N PRO A 27 -12.07 -18.88 -16.96
CA PRO A 27 -11.46 -18.02 -15.94
C PRO A 27 -12.39 -16.88 -15.51
N PRO A 28 -12.16 -16.28 -14.32
CA PRO A 28 -12.88 -15.09 -13.87
C PRO A 28 -12.74 -13.90 -14.83
N LYS A 29 -11.61 -13.83 -15.54
CA LYS A 29 -11.31 -12.83 -16.55
C LYS A 29 -10.61 -13.48 -17.75
N PRO A 30 -10.91 -13.07 -18.99
CA PRO A 30 -10.35 -13.68 -20.20
C PRO A 30 -8.82 -13.79 -20.24
N SER A 31 -8.07 -12.84 -19.69
CA SER A 31 -6.61 -12.84 -19.71
C SER A 31 -5.98 -13.73 -18.63
N TRP A 32 -6.77 -14.24 -17.68
CA TRP A 32 -6.26 -15.02 -16.57
C TRP A 32 -6.06 -16.45 -17.02
N ASP A 33 -4.83 -16.81 -17.36
CA ASP A 33 -4.46 -18.21 -17.50
C ASP A 33 -4.64 -18.98 -16.17
N LEU A 34 -4.56 -20.30 -16.24
CA LEU A 34 -4.74 -21.14 -15.05
C LEU A 34 -3.73 -20.79 -13.94
N LYS A 35 -2.48 -20.45 -14.29
CA LYS A 35 -1.42 -20.14 -13.32
C LYS A 35 -1.77 -18.87 -12.53
N PHE A 36 -2.15 -17.82 -13.23
CA PHE A 36 -2.57 -16.54 -12.66
C PHE A 36 -3.83 -16.72 -11.81
N HIS A 37 -4.85 -17.42 -12.34
CA HIS A 37 -6.09 -17.68 -11.61
C HIS A 37 -5.83 -18.44 -10.30
N LEU A 38 -5.02 -19.50 -10.32
CA LEU A 38 -4.65 -20.25 -9.11
C LEU A 38 -3.86 -19.39 -8.12
N ALA A 39 -2.96 -18.52 -8.58
CA ALA A 39 -2.19 -17.63 -7.73
C ALA A 39 -3.10 -16.62 -6.99
N VAL A 40 -4.05 -15.99 -7.71
CA VAL A 40 -5.04 -15.08 -7.11
C VAL A 40 -5.90 -15.81 -6.07
N ILE A 41 -6.36 -17.04 -6.38
CA ILE A 41 -7.17 -17.84 -5.45
C ILE A 41 -6.37 -18.26 -4.22
N LEU A 42 -5.09 -18.59 -4.38
CA LEU A 42 -4.22 -18.88 -3.25
C LEU A 42 -4.10 -17.66 -2.32
N VAL A 43 -3.79 -16.48 -2.87
CA VAL A 43 -3.71 -15.23 -2.10
C VAL A 43 -5.03 -14.93 -1.40
N ARG A 44 -6.16 -15.00 -2.12
CA ARG A 44 -7.49 -14.81 -1.54
C ARG A 44 -7.76 -15.79 -0.39
N SER A 45 -7.31 -17.04 -0.50
CA SER A 45 -7.45 -18.00 0.59
C SER A 45 -6.59 -17.66 1.80
N LEU A 46 -5.39 -17.09 1.62
CA LEU A 46 -4.53 -16.68 2.73
C LEU A 46 -5.14 -15.50 3.50
N PHE A 47 -5.73 -14.53 2.79
CA PHE A 47 -6.51 -13.46 3.42
C PHE A 47 -7.73 -13.97 4.18
N LYS A 48 -8.36 -15.07 3.73
CA LYS A 48 -9.47 -15.68 4.47
C LYS A 48 -8.99 -16.40 5.73
N ASP A 49 -7.85 -17.09 5.67
CA ASP A 49 -7.30 -17.81 6.81
C ASP A 49 -6.83 -16.86 7.92
N SER A 50 -6.44 -15.62 7.60
CA SER A 50 -5.94 -14.68 8.61
C SER A 50 -6.99 -14.34 9.69
N SER A 51 -8.28 -14.56 9.44
CA SER A 51 -9.33 -14.42 10.47
C SER A 51 -9.23 -15.47 11.59
N THR A 52 -8.49 -16.56 11.36
CA THR A 52 -8.28 -17.64 12.34
C THR A 52 -7.02 -17.46 13.19
N LEU A 53 -6.16 -16.50 12.82
CA LEU A 53 -4.88 -16.22 13.46
C LEU A 53 -4.97 -14.92 14.27
N THR A 54 -4.20 -14.82 15.36
CA THR A 54 -4.06 -13.54 16.07
C THR A 54 -3.24 -12.53 15.25
N ILE A 55 -3.32 -11.24 15.57
CA ILE A 55 -2.54 -10.19 14.89
C ILE A 55 -1.05 -10.51 14.90
N GLU A 56 -0.51 -10.95 16.04
CA GLU A 56 0.91 -11.26 16.21
C GLU A 56 1.31 -12.48 15.39
N GLN A 57 0.40 -13.45 15.23
CA GLN A 57 0.62 -14.60 14.37
C GLN A 57 0.60 -14.20 12.89
N VAL A 58 -0.32 -13.32 12.48
CA VAL A 58 -0.35 -12.77 11.11
C VAL A 58 0.92 -11.99 10.82
N GLN A 59 1.34 -11.08 11.70
CA GLN A 59 2.59 -10.32 11.58
C GLN A 59 3.77 -11.27 11.40
N ARG A 60 3.93 -12.27 12.29
CA ARG A 60 5.02 -13.25 12.20
C ARG A 60 4.99 -14.07 10.91
N ALA A 61 3.81 -14.49 10.45
CA ALA A 61 3.66 -15.29 9.24
C ALA A 61 3.87 -14.48 7.95
N SER A 62 3.48 -13.22 7.95
CA SER A 62 3.55 -12.31 6.79
C SER A 62 4.96 -11.77 6.51
N CYS A 63 5.86 -11.82 7.49
CA CYS A 63 7.28 -11.47 7.31
C CYS A 63 8.13 -12.60 6.72
N TYR A 64 7.51 -13.60 6.07
CA TYR A 64 8.22 -14.74 5.48
C TYR A 64 9.23 -14.28 4.41
N SER A 65 10.42 -14.88 4.44
CA SER A 65 11.50 -14.57 3.50
C SER A 65 11.22 -15.21 2.14
N ILE A 66 10.87 -14.38 1.16
CA ILE A 66 10.86 -14.79 -0.24
C ILE A 66 12.33 -14.91 -0.70
N PRO A 67 12.69 -15.96 -1.47
CA PRO A 67 14.04 -16.07 -2.04
C PRO A 67 14.43 -14.81 -2.81
N VAL A 68 15.66 -14.35 -2.58
CA VAL A 68 16.21 -13.19 -3.29
C VAL A 68 16.39 -13.55 -4.76
N LEU A 69 16.01 -12.65 -5.67
CA LEU A 69 16.22 -12.86 -7.09
C LEU A 69 17.73 -12.98 -7.39
N ALA A 70 18.13 -13.99 -8.16
CA ALA A 70 19.53 -14.25 -8.48
C ALA A 70 20.24 -13.00 -9.04
N GLY A 71 21.45 -12.68 -8.59
CA GLY A 71 22.18 -11.48 -9.04
C GLY A 71 21.78 -10.18 -8.34
N VAL A 72 21.18 -10.28 -7.16
CA VAL A 72 20.92 -9.16 -6.24
C VAL A 72 21.57 -9.45 -4.90
N THR A 73 22.14 -8.43 -4.26
CA THR A 73 22.66 -8.47 -2.90
C THR A 73 21.71 -7.71 -1.98
N ILE A 74 21.49 -8.28 -0.79
CA ILE A 74 20.75 -7.65 0.30
C ILE A 74 21.70 -7.39 1.46
N ASN A 75 21.77 -6.15 1.92
CA ASN A 75 22.53 -5.75 3.10
C ASN A 75 21.56 -5.23 4.17
N GLU A 76 21.36 -6.01 5.23
CA GLU A 76 20.51 -5.63 6.34
C GLU A 76 21.27 -4.79 7.36
N PHE A 77 20.63 -3.76 7.90
CA PHE A 77 21.18 -2.87 8.91
C PHE A 77 20.06 -2.22 9.72
N LYS A 78 20.42 -1.37 10.68
CA LYS A 78 19.45 -0.63 11.51
C LYS A 78 19.68 0.86 11.38
N ILE A 79 18.65 1.61 11.00
CA ILE A 79 18.66 3.07 11.04
C ILE A 79 18.46 3.49 12.51
N ASN A 80 19.41 4.25 13.04
CA ASN A 80 19.41 4.67 14.44
C ASN A 80 18.20 5.57 14.79
N ASN A 81 17.65 5.41 16.00
CA ASN A 81 16.52 6.21 16.50
C ASN A 81 16.74 7.73 16.51
N LYS A 82 17.98 8.23 16.39
CA LYS A 82 18.26 9.65 16.18
C LYS A 82 17.42 10.25 15.04
N TYR A 83 17.21 9.50 13.96
CA TYR A 83 16.41 9.94 12.82
C TYR A 83 14.91 9.95 13.12
N ARG A 84 14.42 9.07 14.02
CA ARG A 84 13.04 9.13 14.51
C ARG A 84 12.81 10.36 15.37
N TYR A 85 13.77 10.73 16.22
CA TYR A 85 13.70 11.97 16.99
C TYR A 85 13.74 13.20 16.09
N GLU A 86 14.58 13.22 15.06
CA GLU A 86 14.58 14.29 14.05
C GLU A 86 13.25 14.37 13.29
N ALA A 87 12.73 13.22 12.81
CA ALA A 87 11.43 13.14 12.17
C ALA A 87 10.29 13.62 13.09
N GLN A 88 10.35 13.30 14.39
CA GLN A 88 9.35 13.73 15.36
C GLN A 88 9.22 15.26 15.42
N VAL A 89 10.33 16.00 15.38
CA VAL A 89 10.31 17.48 15.40
C VAL A 89 9.50 18.03 14.23
N HIS A 90 9.66 17.46 13.03
CA HIS A 90 8.90 17.84 11.86
C HIS A 90 7.44 17.42 11.94
N LEU A 91 7.17 16.20 12.41
CA LEU A 91 5.81 15.67 12.54
C LEU A 91 5.00 16.44 13.59
N GLU A 92 5.58 16.79 14.73
CA GLU A 92 4.90 17.57 15.78
C GLU A 92 4.42 18.93 15.26
N LYS A 93 5.18 19.57 14.36
CA LYS A 93 4.77 20.81 13.71
C LYS A 93 3.52 20.63 12.85
N ILE A 94 3.52 19.64 11.95
CA ILE A 94 2.42 19.45 10.99
C ILE A 94 1.20 18.75 11.60
N LEU A 95 1.40 17.97 12.68
CA LEU A 95 0.35 17.26 13.39
C LEU A 95 -0.29 18.07 14.51
N LYS A 96 0.25 19.26 14.83
CA LYS A 96 -0.30 20.13 15.87
C LYS A 96 -1.81 20.36 15.77
N PRO A 97 -2.42 20.58 14.58
CA PRO A 97 -3.87 20.74 14.46
C PRO A 97 -4.68 19.50 14.84
N TYR A 98 -4.05 18.32 14.84
CA TYR A 98 -4.70 17.02 15.02
C TYR A 98 -4.39 16.37 16.37
N GLU A 99 -3.60 17.01 17.24
CA GLU A 99 -3.08 16.40 18.48
C GLU A 99 -4.17 15.82 19.41
N HIS A 100 -5.38 16.40 19.35
CA HIS A 100 -6.54 15.99 20.15
C HIS A 100 -7.14 14.62 19.75
N VAL A 101 -6.83 14.10 18.56
CA VAL A 101 -7.27 12.77 18.07
C VAL A 101 -6.12 11.77 17.92
N LEU A 102 -4.92 12.11 18.40
CA LEU A 102 -3.75 11.22 18.34
C LEU A 102 -3.54 10.50 19.65
N ASP A 103 -3.14 9.23 19.55
CA ASP A 103 -2.43 8.57 20.64
C ASP A 103 -1.04 9.22 20.78
N THR A 104 -0.52 9.34 21.99
CA THR A 104 0.82 9.88 22.25
C THR A 104 1.90 8.78 22.37
N GLU A 105 1.52 7.50 22.47
CA GLU A 105 2.45 6.38 22.66
C GLU A 105 3.45 6.19 21.52
N TRP A 106 3.18 6.71 20.32
CA TRP A 106 4.13 6.63 19.20
C TRP A 106 5.48 7.32 19.49
N LYS A 107 5.50 8.24 20.46
CA LYS A 107 6.70 8.94 20.95
C LYS A 107 7.57 8.06 21.84
N ASP A 108 7.00 7.01 22.42
CA ASP A 108 7.69 6.08 23.31
C ASP A 108 8.31 4.96 22.49
N LEU A 109 9.54 5.17 22.03
CA LEU A 109 10.29 4.19 21.24
C LEU A 109 10.66 2.98 22.11
N LYS A 110 10.10 1.80 21.79
CA LYS A 110 10.32 0.53 22.51
C LYS A 110 11.44 -0.33 21.90
N ASP A 111 11.98 0.09 20.76
CA ASP A 111 13.06 -0.58 20.04
C ASP A 111 14.28 0.36 19.93
N ASP A 112 15.40 -0.15 19.43
CA ASP A 112 16.69 0.56 19.28
C ASP A 112 16.94 1.12 17.87
N GLY A 113 15.96 1.04 16.96
CA GLY A 113 16.07 1.56 15.60
C GLY A 113 15.20 0.84 14.57
N ILE A 114 15.22 1.34 13.33
CA ILE A 114 14.40 0.83 12.23
C ILE A 114 15.19 -0.24 11.47
N ILE A 115 14.71 -1.48 11.50
CA ILE A 115 15.29 -2.56 10.70
C ILE A 115 15.09 -2.21 9.23
N SER A 116 16.19 -2.24 8.48
CA SER A 116 16.24 -1.78 7.09
C SER A 116 17.09 -2.72 6.25
N GLU A 117 16.87 -2.72 4.93
CA GLU A 117 17.73 -3.42 4.00
C GLU A 117 17.98 -2.62 2.73
N TRP A 118 19.23 -2.64 2.28
CA TRP A 118 19.60 -2.22 0.94
C TRP A 118 19.49 -3.40 -0.01
N ILE A 119 18.77 -3.22 -1.11
CA ILE A 119 18.70 -4.15 -2.23
C ILE A 119 19.41 -3.52 -3.43
N GLN A 120 20.42 -4.20 -3.94
CA GLN A 120 21.29 -3.66 -5.00
C GLN A 120 21.83 -4.75 -5.92
N VAL A 121 22.23 -4.36 -7.12
CA VAL A 121 23.00 -5.22 -8.03
C VAL A 121 24.47 -5.21 -7.57
N PRO A 122 25.15 -6.37 -7.48
CA PRO A 122 26.57 -6.40 -7.15
C PRO A 122 27.42 -5.58 -8.14
N ASN A 123 28.44 -4.89 -7.64
CA ASN A 123 29.35 -4.07 -8.46
C ASN A 123 28.62 -3.04 -9.35
N ASP A 124 27.52 -2.46 -8.86
CA ASP A 124 26.73 -1.46 -9.58
C ASP A 124 27.46 -0.12 -9.82
N GLU A 125 28.62 0.08 -9.21
CA GLU A 125 29.36 1.36 -9.22
C GLU A 125 28.50 2.57 -8.83
N TRP A 126 27.41 2.36 -8.08
CA TRP A 126 26.39 3.37 -7.85
C TRP A 126 26.94 4.62 -7.16
N GLU A 127 27.91 4.49 -6.25
CA GLU A 127 28.59 5.62 -5.60
C GLU A 127 29.36 6.51 -6.58
N LYS A 128 29.84 5.97 -7.70
CA LYS A 128 30.63 6.71 -8.69
C LYS A 128 29.75 7.48 -9.67
N ARG A 129 28.43 7.24 -9.66
CA ARG A 129 27.49 7.87 -10.58
C ARG A 129 27.17 9.29 -10.12
N GLU A 130 27.03 10.19 -11.08
CA GLU A 130 26.51 11.54 -10.85
C GLU A 130 25.06 11.49 -10.36
N ILE A 131 24.22 10.69 -11.03
CA ILE A 131 22.84 10.43 -10.63
C ILE A 131 22.77 9.09 -9.87
N ARG A 132 22.74 9.19 -8.55
CA ARG A 132 22.61 8.06 -7.63
C ARG A 132 21.14 7.73 -7.38
N LYS A 133 20.48 7.10 -8.36
CA LYS A 133 19.06 6.74 -8.27
C LYS A 133 18.80 5.85 -7.06
N THR A 134 17.94 6.30 -6.16
CA THR A 134 17.51 5.58 -4.97
C THR A 134 16.00 5.48 -4.93
N ILE A 135 15.50 4.31 -4.55
CA ILE A 135 14.08 4.11 -4.25
C ILE A 135 13.97 3.90 -2.74
N LEU A 136 13.26 4.79 -2.04
CA LEU A 136 12.77 4.50 -0.69
C LEU A 136 11.45 3.75 -0.86
N TYR A 137 11.48 2.45 -0.58
CA TYR A 137 10.37 1.56 -0.79
C TYR A 137 9.66 1.25 0.52
N LEU A 138 8.35 1.43 0.54
CA LEU A 138 7.48 1.20 1.69
C LEU A 138 6.53 0.05 1.36
N HIS A 139 6.61 -1.04 2.13
CA HIS A 139 5.83 -2.25 1.85
C HIS A 139 4.34 -2.09 2.17
N GLY A 140 3.51 -2.91 1.53
CA GLY A 140 2.06 -3.02 1.78
C GLY A 140 1.72 -3.79 3.06
N GLY A 141 0.51 -4.34 3.14
CA GLY A 141 0.05 -5.11 4.33
C GLY A 141 -0.88 -4.36 5.27
N GLY A 142 -1.64 -3.38 4.75
CA GLY A 142 -2.70 -2.71 5.49
C GLY A 142 -2.24 -1.97 6.76
N TYR A 143 -0.95 -1.59 6.83
CA TYR A 143 -0.26 -1.00 7.98
C TYR A 143 -0.14 -1.91 9.22
N TYR A 144 -0.54 -3.18 9.14
CA TYR A 144 -0.57 -4.07 10.31
C TYR A 144 0.17 -5.39 10.09
N CYS A 145 0.52 -5.75 8.85
CA CYS A 145 1.28 -6.95 8.51
C CYS A 145 2.31 -6.67 7.41
N CYS A 146 2.98 -7.73 6.94
CA CYS A 146 4.10 -7.70 6.00
C CYS A 146 5.36 -7.02 6.57
N GLY A 147 6.39 -6.93 5.73
CA GLY A 147 7.71 -6.40 6.07
C GLY A 147 8.62 -6.37 4.84
N LYS A 148 9.85 -5.91 5.00
CA LYS A 148 10.87 -5.83 3.95
C LYS A 148 11.04 -7.15 3.18
N SER A 149 11.00 -8.28 3.90
CA SER A 149 11.14 -9.63 3.33
C SER A 149 10.01 -10.01 2.36
N SER A 150 8.79 -9.49 2.59
CA SER A 150 7.60 -9.82 1.80
C SER A 150 7.58 -9.16 0.42
N CYS A 151 8.33 -8.07 0.24
CA CYS A 151 8.38 -7.29 -1.00
C CYS A 151 9.67 -7.52 -1.81
N ARG A 152 10.53 -8.47 -1.40
CA ARG A 152 11.85 -8.72 -2.03
C ARG A 152 11.81 -9.03 -3.51
N ASN A 153 10.77 -9.69 -4.01
CA ASN A 153 10.60 -9.92 -5.44
C ASN A 153 10.44 -8.60 -6.21
N ASN A 154 9.62 -7.70 -5.68
CA ASN A 154 9.36 -6.41 -6.30
C ASN A 154 10.60 -5.52 -6.21
N THR A 155 11.20 -5.40 -5.03
CA THR A 155 12.35 -4.52 -4.79
C THR A 155 13.60 -4.99 -5.52
N SER A 156 13.83 -6.31 -5.62
CA SER A 156 14.90 -6.89 -6.45
C SER A 156 14.69 -6.61 -7.94
N SER A 157 13.45 -6.71 -8.41
CA SER A 157 13.11 -6.42 -9.81
C SER A 157 13.30 -4.94 -10.13
N LEU A 158 12.90 -4.04 -9.23
CA LEU A 158 13.12 -2.60 -9.34
C LEU A 158 14.62 -2.27 -9.33
N ALA A 159 15.39 -2.80 -8.38
CA ALA A 159 16.83 -2.57 -8.29
C ALA A 159 17.55 -2.87 -9.61
N LYS A 160 17.21 -4.02 -10.23
CA LYS A 160 17.75 -4.42 -11.53
C LYS A 160 17.26 -3.56 -12.69
N LYS A 161 15.95 -3.46 -12.87
CA LYS A 161 15.34 -2.86 -14.07
C LYS A 161 15.58 -1.35 -14.13
N VAL A 162 15.56 -0.67 -12.98
CA VAL A 162 15.80 0.77 -12.87
C VAL A 162 17.30 1.09 -12.82
N ASN A 163 18.12 0.08 -12.54
CA ASN A 163 19.53 0.25 -12.21
C ASN A 163 19.71 1.24 -11.04
N ALA A 164 18.94 1.03 -9.97
CA ALA A 164 18.89 1.86 -8.76
C ALA A 164 19.18 1.00 -7.52
N ARG A 165 19.55 1.65 -6.41
CA ARG A 165 19.53 1.00 -5.10
C ARG A 165 18.18 1.21 -4.44
N VAL A 166 17.65 0.17 -3.80
CA VAL A 166 16.36 0.23 -3.10
C VAL A 166 16.61 0.10 -1.60
N LEU A 167 16.18 1.11 -0.83
CA LEU A 167 16.12 1.05 0.62
C LEU A 167 14.70 0.66 1.02
N VAL A 168 14.56 -0.44 1.76
CA VAL A 168 13.29 -0.86 2.36
C VAL A 168 13.41 -0.82 3.87
N ILE A 169 12.35 -0.38 4.54
CA ILE A 169 12.28 -0.35 6.01
C ILE A 169 11.14 -1.26 6.51
N ASP A 170 11.38 -1.92 7.64
CA ASP A 170 10.31 -2.50 8.46
C ASP A 170 9.74 -1.37 9.34
N TYR A 171 8.82 -0.59 8.77
CA TYR A 171 8.16 0.46 9.55
C TYR A 171 7.26 -0.16 10.63
N ARG A 172 7.15 0.52 11.77
CA ARG A 172 6.32 0.06 12.90
C ARG A 172 4.86 -0.14 12.49
N LEU A 173 4.33 -1.30 12.84
CA LEU A 173 2.98 -1.75 12.47
C LEU A 173 1.95 -1.48 13.56
N ALA A 174 0.72 -1.22 13.12
CA ALA A 174 -0.47 -1.22 13.95
C ALA A 174 -0.89 -2.65 14.31
N PRO A 175 -1.67 -2.84 15.40
CA PRO A 175 -2.12 -1.84 16.37
C PRO A 175 -1.07 -1.49 17.44
N GLN A 176 0.05 -2.22 17.54
CA GLN A 176 1.06 -1.99 18.57
C GLN A 176 1.67 -0.58 18.48
N ASN A 177 1.74 -0.05 17.27
CA ASN A 177 2.21 1.30 16.99
C ASN A 177 1.26 1.94 15.97
N GLN A 178 0.27 2.69 16.46
CA GLN A 178 -0.68 3.40 15.61
C GLN A 178 -0.04 4.60 14.91
N PHE A 179 -0.75 5.17 13.94
CA PHE A 179 -0.42 6.46 13.34
C PHE A 179 -0.09 7.49 14.44
N PRO A 180 1.01 8.27 14.30
CA PRO A 180 1.88 8.41 13.13
C PRO A 180 3.15 7.53 13.11
N ALA A 181 3.26 6.45 13.89
CA ALA A 181 4.51 5.70 14.05
C ALA A 181 5.16 5.23 12.72
N GLY A 182 4.38 4.62 11.81
CA GLY A 182 4.90 4.21 10.50
C GLY A 182 5.35 5.38 9.61
N LEU A 183 4.68 6.53 9.72
CA LEU A 183 5.06 7.76 8.99
C LEU A 183 6.33 8.38 9.57
N GLN A 184 6.52 8.33 10.90
CA GLN A 184 7.76 8.73 11.55
C GLN A 184 8.93 7.88 11.06
N ASP A 185 8.73 6.57 10.89
CA ASP A 185 9.77 5.66 10.40
C ASP A 185 10.12 5.95 8.93
N ALA A 186 9.11 6.19 8.10
CA ALA A 186 9.31 6.57 6.70
C ALA A 186 10.06 7.91 6.57
N LEU A 187 9.71 8.91 7.38
CA LEU A 187 10.40 10.19 7.41
C LEU A 187 11.83 10.06 7.95
N ALA A 188 12.04 9.26 8.99
CA ALA A 188 13.36 8.97 9.54
C ALA A 188 14.28 8.31 8.49
N ALA A 189 13.74 7.37 7.69
CA ALA A 189 14.47 6.76 6.59
C ALA A 189 14.83 7.76 5.50
N TYR A 190 13.93 8.69 5.17
CA TYR A 190 14.23 9.76 4.23
C TYR A 190 15.34 10.69 4.74
N LEU A 191 15.28 11.12 6.01
CA LEU A 191 16.32 11.94 6.63
C LEU A 191 17.67 11.20 6.71
N TYR A 192 17.67 9.89 6.93
CA TYR A 192 18.87 9.05 6.84
C TYR A 192 19.50 9.07 5.43
N LEU A 193 18.71 9.04 4.37
CA LEU A 193 19.22 9.16 3.00
C LEU A 193 19.82 10.54 2.70
N LEU A 194 19.23 11.61 3.26
CA LEU A 194 19.70 12.98 3.07
C LEU A 194 20.93 13.31 3.91
N ASN A 195 21.07 12.69 5.08
CA ASN A 195 22.14 12.98 6.02
C ASN A 195 22.64 11.69 6.71
N PRO A 196 23.25 10.75 5.96
CA PRO A 196 23.72 9.50 6.50
C PRO A 196 24.87 9.70 7.50
N PRO A 197 25.06 8.80 8.48
CA PRO A 197 26.27 8.82 9.29
C PRO A 197 27.50 8.50 8.41
N LYS A 198 28.69 8.94 8.84
CA LYS A 198 29.94 8.81 8.05
C LYS A 198 30.30 7.36 7.69
N ASP A 199 29.84 6.40 8.48
CA ASP A 199 30.07 4.97 8.32
C ASP A 199 28.95 4.24 7.55
N ALA A 200 27.96 4.96 7.01
CA ALA A 200 26.86 4.36 6.24
C ALA A 200 27.30 3.73 4.91
N GLY A 201 28.49 4.10 4.41
CA GLY A 201 29.02 3.61 3.14
C GLY A 201 28.53 4.35 1.91
N PHE A 202 27.83 5.49 2.07
CA PHE A 202 27.43 6.39 0.98
C PHE A 202 27.37 7.86 1.46
N GLU A 203 27.56 8.81 0.55
CA GLU A 203 27.45 10.25 0.83
C GLU A 203 25.98 10.74 0.82
N PRO A 204 25.66 11.87 1.47
CA PRO A 204 24.35 12.53 1.37
C PRO A 204 23.75 12.51 -0.04
N LEU A 205 22.52 12.00 -0.16
CA LEU A 205 21.87 11.91 -1.45
C LEU A 205 21.13 13.20 -1.81
N ASN A 206 21.21 13.58 -3.08
CA ASN A 206 20.35 14.63 -3.62
C ASN A 206 18.89 14.14 -3.59
N PRO A 207 17.96 14.89 -2.96
CA PRO A 207 16.52 14.59 -2.98
C PRO A 207 15.95 14.29 -4.38
N LYS A 208 16.49 14.94 -5.41
CA LYS A 208 16.09 14.75 -6.82
C LYS A 208 16.57 13.45 -7.46
N ASN A 209 17.32 12.64 -6.72
CA ASN A 209 17.68 11.28 -7.10
C ASN A 209 16.87 10.22 -6.33
N ILE A 210 16.02 10.62 -5.38
CA ILE A 210 15.24 9.72 -4.53
C ILE A 210 13.79 9.66 -5.04
N VAL A 211 13.27 8.47 -5.26
CA VAL A 211 11.85 8.22 -5.54
C VAL A 211 11.23 7.49 -4.35
N PHE A 212 10.04 7.91 -3.93
CA PHE A 212 9.25 7.13 -2.97
C PHE A 212 8.39 6.14 -3.74
N SER A 213 8.35 4.89 -3.31
CA SER A 213 7.56 3.86 -3.97
C SER A 213 6.94 2.92 -2.95
N GLY A 214 5.77 2.39 -3.25
CA GLY A 214 5.18 1.34 -2.44
C GLY A 214 3.89 0.81 -3.01
N GLU A 215 3.46 -0.33 -2.47
CA GLU A 215 2.21 -0.99 -2.83
C GLU A 215 1.17 -0.91 -1.72
N SER A 216 -0.12 -0.80 -2.07
CA SER A 216 -1.21 -0.85 -1.09
C SER A 216 -1.05 0.22 0.00
N ALA A 217 -1.06 -0.17 1.28
CA ALA A 217 -0.73 0.69 2.41
C ALA A 217 0.63 1.41 2.29
N GLY A 218 1.63 0.77 1.68
CA GLY A 218 2.94 1.38 1.42
C GLY A 218 2.90 2.45 0.34
N GLY A 219 2.03 2.29 -0.67
CA GLY A 219 1.72 3.34 -1.63
C GLY A 219 1.01 4.53 -0.97
N GLY A 220 0.06 4.25 -0.07
CA GLY A 220 -0.58 5.25 0.79
C GLY A 220 0.43 5.97 1.70
N LEU A 221 1.33 5.23 2.33
CA LEU A 221 2.41 5.78 3.17
C LEU A 221 3.39 6.64 2.35
N SER A 222 3.68 6.26 1.11
CA SER A 222 4.51 7.05 0.20
C SER A 222 3.85 8.40 -0.12
N MET A 223 2.54 8.41 -0.34
CA MET A 223 1.77 9.65 -0.53
C MET A 223 1.74 10.48 0.76
N ALA A 224 1.50 9.86 1.92
CA ALA A 224 1.50 10.52 3.22
C ALA A 224 2.88 11.14 3.55
N LEU A 225 3.97 10.44 3.24
CA LEU A 225 5.34 10.96 3.38
C LEU A 225 5.56 12.16 2.45
N GLY A 226 5.11 12.10 1.20
CA GLY A 226 5.15 13.21 0.26
C GLY A 226 4.44 14.47 0.78
N LEU A 227 3.24 14.30 1.32
CA LEU A 227 2.50 15.39 1.98
C LEU A 227 3.25 15.91 3.21
N ALA A 228 3.76 15.02 4.06
CA ALA A 228 4.45 15.39 5.29
C ALA A 228 5.73 16.21 5.03
N ILE A 229 6.55 15.82 4.05
CA ILE A 229 7.76 16.57 3.70
C ILE A 229 7.41 17.94 3.09
N ARG A 230 6.37 18.00 2.24
CA ARG A 230 5.89 19.25 1.64
C ARG A 230 5.43 20.22 2.73
N ASP A 231 4.58 19.75 3.64
CA ASP A 231 3.98 20.57 4.69
C ASP A 231 4.99 20.95 5.79
N ALA A 232 6.00 20.11 6.03
CA ALA A 232 7.10 20.41 6.94
C ALA A 232 8.13 21.40 6.34
N GLY A 233 8.10 21.63 5.02
CA GLY A 233 9.06 22.47 4.31
C GLY A 233 10.41 21.77 4.06
N LEU A 234 10.42 20.44 4.02
CA LEU A 234 11.61 19.64 3.72
C LEU A 234 11.84 19.52 2.20
N PRO A 235 13.07 19.21 1.76
CA PRO A 235 13.36 19.03 0.34
C PRO A 235 12.47 17.97 -0.29
N SER A 236 11.85 18.29 -1.42
CA SER A 236 10.97 17.39 -2.18
C SER A 236 11.78 16.32 -2.94
N CYS A 237 11.31 15.07 -2.89
CA CYS A 237 11.89 13.96 -3.65
C CYS A 237 11.70 14.13 -5.17
N ALA A 238 12.23 13.19 -5.96
CA ALA A 238 12.15 13.20 -7.42
C ALA A 238 10.73 12.87 -7.92
N GLY A 239 10.05 11.93 -7.27
CA GLY A 239 8.73 11.44 -7.65
C GLY A 239 8.17 10.45 -6.64
N ILE A 240 6.87 10.17 -6.74
CA ILE A 240 6.17 9.20 -5.89
C ILE A 240 5.43 8.19 -6.77
N ILE A 241 5.55 6.91 -6.44
CA ILE A 241 4.91 5.80 -7.13
C ILE A 241 4.01 5.05 -6.14
N GLY A 242 2.74 4.95 -6.48
CA GLY A 242 1.77 4.14 -5.75
C GLY A 242 1.24 3.02 -6.63
N TRP A 243 1.62 1.78 -6.33
CA TRP A 243 0.97 0.62 -6.92
C TRP A 243 -0.22 0.22 -6.06
N SER A 244 -1.42 0.33 -6.64
CA SER A 244 -2.67 0.04 -5.94
C SER A 244 -2.77 0.77 -4.59
N PRO A 245 -2.52 2.09 -4.53
CA PRO A 245 -2.27 2.77 -3.26
C PRO A 245 -3.55 2.90 -2.44
N TRP A 246 -3.49 2.54 -1.15
CA TRP A 246 -4.60 2.75 -0.22
C TRP A 246 -4.50 4.16 0.38
N VAL A 247 -5.33 5.08 -0.08
CA VAL A 247 -5.26 6.51 0.22
C VAL A 247 -6.50 7.06 0.93
N ASP A 248 -7.55 6.24 1.05
CA ASP A 248 -8.78 6.50 1.78
C ASP A 248 -9.07 5.36 2.78
N LEU A 249 -8.62 5.53 4.02
CA LEU A 249 -8.88 4.56 5.09
C LEU A 249 -10.32 4.63 5.61
N THR A 250 -11.12 5.59 5.12
CA THR A 250 -12.57 5.62 5.37
C THR A 250 -13.31 4.65 4.46
N VAL A 251 -12.69 4.09 3.41
CA VAL A 251 -13.35 3.17 2.47
C VAL A 251 -14.68 3.73 1.96
N SER A 252 -14.64 4.97 1.45
CA SER A 252 -15.82 5.73 1.00
C SER A 252 -16.15 5.60 -0.48
N THR A 253 -15.28 4.96 -1.27
CA THR A 253 -15.41 4.87 -2.73
C THR A 253 -16.28 3.67 -3.17
N PRO A 254 -17.00 3.75 -4.30
CA PRO A 254 -17.92 2.68 -4.74
C PRO A 254 -17.25 1.33 -5.01
N SER A 255 -16.06 1.29 -5.65
CA SER A 255 -15.37 0.03 -5.97
C SER A 255 -15.07 -0.85 -4.77
N ILE A 256 -14.98 -0.29 -3.56
CA ILE A 256 -14.76 -1.08 -2.34
C ILE A 256 -15.94 -2.02 -2.05
N LEU A 257 -17.16 -1.63 -2.45
CA LEU A 257 -18.41 -2.36 -2.23
C LEU A 257 -18.85 -3.18 -3.44
N ASP A 258 -18.13 -3.11 -4.56
CA ASP A 258 -18.51 -3.79 -5.79
C ASP A 258 -18.49 -5.32 -5.60
N ASP A 259 -19.67 -5.93 -5.77
CA ASP A 259 -19.86 -7.37 -5.60
C ASP A 259 -19.28 -8.19 -6.76
N GLU A 260 -19.16 -7.59 -7.95
CA GLU A 260 -18.63 -8.21 -9.16
C GLU A 260 -17.10 -8.05 -9.29
N CYS A 261 -16.50 -7.27 -8.39
CA CYS A 261 -15.06 -7.06 -8.34
C CYS A 261 -14.31 -8.38 -8.12
N CYS A 262 -13.48 -8.75 -9.11
CA CYS A 262 -12.71 -9.99 -9.14
C CYS A 262 -11.40 -9.93 -8.33
N ASP A 263 -11.37 -9.14 -7.26
CA ASP A 263 -10.18 -8.91 -6.43
C ASP A 263 -9.98 -10.01 -5.36
N PHE A 264 -8.77 -10.11 -4.81
CA PHE A 264 -8.52 -10.93 -3.63
C PHE A 264 -8.67 -10.16 -2.32
N LEU A 265 -8.74 -8.82 -2.36
CA LEU A 265 -9.12 -8.03 -1.19
C LEU A 265 -10.55 -8.37 -0.75
N PRO A 266 -10.76 -8.62 0.56
CA PRO A 266 -12.08 -8.91 1.07
C PRO A 266 -12.99 -7.68 1.00
N LYS A 267 -14.30 -7.90 0.97
CA LYS A 267 -15.28 -6.81 1.07
C LYS A 267 -15.25 -6.21 2.48
N PRO A 268 -15.55 -4.91 2.64
CA PRO A 268 -15.81 -4.29 3.95
C PRO A 268 -16.84 -5.01 4.82
N SER A 269 -17.82 -5.68 4.19
CA SER A 269 -18.85 -6.46 4.87
C SER A 269 -18.35 -7.82 5.39
N GLU A 270 -17.26 -8.36 4.81
CA GLU A 270 -16.63 -9.58 5.27
C GLU A 270 -15.74 -9.26 6.48
N ARG A 271 -15.96 -9.95 7.61
CA ARG A 271 -15.26 -9.68 8.86
C ARG A 271 -13.76 -9.99 8.72
N PHE A 272 -12.96 -8.96 8.52
CA PHE A 272 -11.50 -9.02 8.55
C PHE A 272 -10.99 -8.63 9.93
N VAL A 273 -11.34 -9.44 10.93
CA VAL A 273 -10.80 -9.28 12.28
C VAL A 273 -10.00 -10.55 12.56
N PRO A 274 -8.68 -10.43 12.80
CA PRO A 274 -7.88 -11.53 13.33
C PRO A 274 -8.56 -12.15 14.56
N LYS A 275 -8.19 -13.38 14.90
CA LYS A 275 -8.61 -13.99 16.16
C LYS A 275 -8.20 -13.05 17.30
N GLU A 276 -9.15 -12.74 18.17
CA GLU A 276 -8.93 -11.80 19.27
C GLU A 276 -7.70 -12.18 20.11
N SER A 277 -6.85 -11.18 20.35
CA SER A 277 -5.65 -11.27 21.18
C SER A 277 -5.64 -10.15 22.22
N GLN A 278 -4.75 -10.27 23.21
CA GLN A 278 -4.58 -9.24 24.23
C GLN A 278 -4.27 -7.87 23.63
N VAL A 279 -3.42 -7.82 22.59
CA VAL A 279 -3.08 -6.58 21.88
C VAL A 279 -4.32 -5.97 21.18
N GLU A 280 -5.18 -6.80 20.60
CA GLU A 280 -6.42 -6.31 19.97
C GLU A 280 -7.41 -5.77 21.01
N ILE A 281 -7.52 -6.42 22.18
CA ILE A 281 -8.35 -5.96 23.29
C ILE A 281 -7.85 -4.60 23.79
N GLU A 282 -6.57 -4.49 24.10
CA GLU A 282 -5.95 -3.24 24.56
C GLU A 282 -6.15 -2.10 23.54
N TYR A 283 -5.98 -2.40 22.26
CA TYR A 283 -6.26 -1.46 21.18
C TYR A 283 -7.72 -0.96 21.20
N LYS A 284 -8.69 -1.88 21.28
CA LYS A 284 -10.12 -1.52 21.32
C LYS A 284 -10.45 -0.67 22.53
N GLU A 285 -9.92 -1.03 23.70
CA GLU A 285 -10.13 -0.30 24.95
C GLU A 285 -9.53 1.11 24.89
N LYS A 286 -8.27 1.24 24.46
CA LYS A 286 -7.60 2.55 24.28
C LYS A 286 -8.37 3.43 23.31
N ALA A 287 -8.78 2.85 22.18
CA ALA A 287 -9.47 3.62 21.17
C ALA A 287 -10.88 4.04 21.63
N ALA A 288 -11.60 3.20 22.37
CA ALA A 288 -12.86 3.56 22.99
C ALA A 288 -12.70 4.65 24.06
N ALA A 289 -11.62 4.59 24.87
CA ALA A 289 -11.30 5.61 25.85
C ALA A 289 -10.98 6.97 25.17
N LEU A 290 -10.23 6.97 24.07
CA LEU A 290 -9.94 8.17 23.28
C LEU A 290 -11.23 8.76 22.69
N THR A 291 -12.08 7.94 22.05
CA THR A 291 -13.39 8.37 21.54
C THR A 291 -14.26 8.98 22.64
N ALA A 292 -14.33 8.33 23.81
CA ALA A 292 -15.11 8.82 24.95
C ALA A 292 -14.56 10.16 25.48
N LYS A 293 -13.23 10.31 25.52
CA LYS A 293 -12.57 11.56 25.91
C LYS A 293 -12.91 12.70 24.95
N ILE A 294 -12.79 12.46 23.64
CA ILE A 294 -13.14 13.44 22.58
C ILE A 294 -14.60 13.87 22.72
N LYS A 295 -15.54 12.91 22.82
CA LYS A 295 -16.98 13.17 22.93
C LYS A 295 -17.37 13.91 24.21
N LYS A 296 -16.77 13.58 25.36
CA LYS A 296 -17.10 14.22 26.65
C LYS A 296 -16.52 15.62 26.82
N GLN A 297 -15.30 15.85 26.35
CA GLN A 297 -14.55 17.06 26.66
C GLN A 297 -14.61 18.10 25.54
N ASN A 298 -15.27 17.79 24.41
CA ASN A 298 -15.35 18.63 23.21
C ASN A 298 -13.97 19.19 22.81
N ILE A 299 -12.96 18.30 22.81
CA ILE A 299 -11.56 18.69 22.65
C ILE A 299 -11.28 18.99 21.18
N GLY A 300 -10.88 20.23 20.90
CA GLY A 300 -10.40 20.64 19.58
C GLY A 300 -11.50 20.77 18.52
N PRO A 301 -11.13 21.23 17.31
CA PRO A 301 -12.06 21.32 16.20
C PRO A 301 -12.43 19.92 15.69
N LYS A 302 -13.71 19.67 15.42
CA LYS A 302 -14.13 18.43 14.75
C LYS A 302 -13.54 18.38 13.34
N ILE A 303 -12.67 17.40 13.09
CA ILE A 303 -12.03 17.18 11.79
C ILE A 303 -12.61 15.99 11.02
N TRP A 304 -13.48 15.19 11.65
CA TRP A 304 -14.05 13.96 11.10
C TRP A 304 -15.53 14.12 10.76
N HIS A 305 -16.03 13.25 9.87
CA HIS A 305 -17.44 13.13 9.55
C HIS A 305 -18.15 12.13 10.47
N ASP A 306 -19.44 12.32 10.75
CA ASP A 306 -20.20 11.44 11.65
C ASP A 306 -20.33 10.00 11.14
N SER A 307 -20.25 9.80 9.82
CA SER A 307 -20.22 8.46 9.21
C SER A 307 -18.99 7.63 9.60
N PHE A 308 -17.98 8.23 10.25
CA PHE A 308 -16.82 7.48 10.74
C PHE A 308 -17.14 6.71 12.01
N ASP A 309 -18.22 7.05 12.71
CA ASP A 309 -18.71 6.25 13.81
C ASP A 309 -19.26 4.92 13.27
N ARG A 310 -18.63 3.81 13.68
CA ARG A 310 -18.92 2.47 13.18
C ARG A 310 -19.25 1.56 14.37
N PRO A 311 -20.54 1.42 14.73
CA PRO A 311 -20.93 0.58 15.86
C PRO A 311 -20.57 -0.89 15.63
N GLU A 312 -20.48 -1.32 14.38
CA GLU A 312 -20.10 -2.69 14.02
C GLU A 312 -18.57 -2.93 14.07
N GLY A 313 -17.75 -1.90 14.28
CA GLY A 313 -16.29 -1.99 14.38
C GLY A 313 -15.53 -1.49 13.14
N ARG A 314 -14.20 -1.35 13.29
CA ARG A 314 -13.30 -0.74 12.29
C ARG A 314 -12.86 -1.74 11.22
N ILE A 315 -12.46 -1.21 10.06
CA ILE A 315 -11.90 -1.98 8.93
C ILE A 315 -10.36 -1.96 8.94
N GLN A 316 -9.78 -1.01 9.68
CA GLN A 316 -8.34 -0.78 9.80
C GLN A 316 -7.97 -0.57 11.27
N MET A 317 -6.68 -0.78 11.59
CA MET A 317 -6.14 -0.62 12.95
C MET A 317 -5.13 0.53 13.07
N TYR A 318 -4.78 1.16 11.95
CA TYR A 318 -3.77 2.20 11.83
C TYR A 318 -4.09 3.48 12.62
N ALA A 319 -5.33 3.96 12.58
CA ALA A 319 -5.75 5.20 13.23
C ALA A 319 -7.10 5.04 13.98
N PRO A 320 -7.39 5.88 14.99
CA PRO A 320 -8.75 6.01 15.50
C PRO A 320 -9.71 6.54 14.44
N ASN A 321 -11.02 6.28 14.59
CA ASN A 321 -12.02 6.70 13.60
C ASN A 321 -12.02 8.23 13.43
N GLU A 322 -11.88 8.96 14.53
CA GLU A 322 -11.80 10.42 14.59
C GLU A 322 -10.54 10.97 13.89
N GLY A 323 -9.51 10.13 13.72
CA GLY A 323 -8.27 10.46 13.03
C GLY A 323 -8.26 10.10 11.53
N LEU A 324 -9.31 9.47 10.99
CA LEU A 324 -9.32 9.02 9.60
C LEU A 324 -9.23 10.13 8.56
N ALA A 325 -9.72 11.33 8.89
CA ALA A 325 -9.65 12.52 8.03
C ALA A 325 -8.29 13.25 8.09
N ILE A 326 -7.35 12.80 8.92
CA ILE A 326 -6.00 13.38 8.95
C ILE A 326 -5.37 13.14 7.56
N PRO A 327 -4.84 14.18 6.88
CA PRO A 327 -4.27 14.06 5.53
C PRO A 327 -3.17 13.00 5.40
N TYR A 328 -2.45 12.73 6.48
CA TYR A 328 -1.35 11.75 6.50
C TYR A 328 -1.82 10.34 6.90
N VAL A 329 -3.08 10.17 7.29
CA VAL A 329 -3.76 8.88 7.47
C VAL A 329 -4.47 8.50 6.18
N SER A 330 -5.27 9.42 5.62
CA SER A 330 -5.97 9.25 4.35
C SER A 330 -5.59 10.40 3.40
N PRO A 331 -4.52 10.26 2.60
CA PRO A 331 -4.10 11.26 1.61
C PRO A 331 -5.21 11.76 0.69
N MET A 332 -6.17 10.91 0.35
CA MET A 332 -7.38 11.28 -0.42
C MET A 332 -8.14 12.45 0.19
N LEU A 333 -8.12 12.58 1.53
CA LEU A 333 -8.90 13.55 2.29
C LEU A 333 -8.11 14.83 2.63
N ALA A 334 -6.84 14.91 2.22
CA ALA A 334 -6.01 16.09 2.37
C ALA A 334 -6.72 17.34 1.84
N GLU A 335 -6.54 18.51 2.44
CA GLU A 335 -7.14 19.75 1.91
C GLU A 335 -6.63 20.10 0.50
N SER A 336 -5.35 19.81 0.23
CA SER A 336 -4.73 19.98 -1.07
C SER A 336 -3.72 18.87 -1.38
N LEU A 337 -3.77 18.39 -2.62
CA LEU A 337 -2.78 17.49 -3.24
C LEU A 337 -1.82 18.23 -4.18
N GLY A 338 -1.88 19.56 -4.20
CA GLY A 338 -1.01 20.39 -5.03
C GLY A 338 0.43 20.49 -4.51
N GLY A 339 1.36 20.87 -5.37
CA GLY A 339 2.78 21.07 -5.00
C GLY A 339 3.52 19.80 -4.55
N LEU A 340 2.97 18.61 -4.81
CA LEU A 340 3.68 17.35 -4.65
C LEU A 340 4.67 17.15 -5.82
N PRO A 341 5.72 16.33 -5.64
CA PRO A 341 6.52 15.88 -6.77
C PRO A 341 5.66 15.07 -7.76
N PRO A 342 6.17 14.82 -8.97
CA PRO A 342 5.47 14.01 -9.97
C PRO A 342 4.97 12.68 -9.39
N LEU A 343 3.77 12.27 -9.81
CA LEU A 343 3.11 11.05 -9.33
C LEU A 343 2.94 10.03 -10.46
N LEU A 344 3.19 8.76 -10.16
CA LEU A 344 2.72 7.61 -10.93
C LEU A 344 1.81 6.77 -10.05
N LEU A 345 0.52 6.74 -10.39
CA LEU A 345 -0.50 5.97 -9.70
C LEU A 345 -0.95 4.83 -10.61
N VAL A 346 -0.83 3.60 -10.13
CA VAL A 346 -1.19 2.39 -10.87
C VAL A 346 -2.32 1.69 -10.13
N ALA A 347 -3.34 1.21 -10.84
CA ALA A 347 -4.41 0.39 -10.27
C ALA A 347 -4.82 -0.73 -11.22
N GLY A 348 -5.38 -1.80 -10.67
CA GLY A 348 -6.10 -2.79 -11.46
C GLY A 348 -7.53 -2.33 -11.80
N ASP A 349 -8.04 -2.70 -12.97
CA ASP A 349 -9.45 -2.48 -13.34
C ASP A 349 -10.38 -3.34 -12.47
N SER A 350 -9.93 -4.54 -12.06
CA SER A 350 -10.68 -5.48 -11.22
C SER A 350 -10.29 -5.40 -9.74
N GLU A 351 -9.82 -4.24 -9.29
CA GLU A 351 -9.35 -3.97 -7.94
C GLU A 351 -10.37 -3.16 -7.12
N ARG A 352 -10.47 -3.44 -5.81
CA ARG A 352 -11.38 -2.72 -4.90
C ARG A 352 -10.93 -1.30 -4.58
N LEU A 353 -9.64 -1.01 -4.59
CA LEU A 353 -9.06 0.33 -4.37
C LEU A 353 -8.94 1.15 -5.67
N ARG A 354 -9.45 0.65 -6.80
CA ARG A 354 -9.35 1.32 -8.11
C ARG A 354 -9.86 2.75 -8.08
N ASP A 355 -11.04 2.96 -7.53
CA ASP A 355 -11.72 4.25 -7.60
C ASP A 355 -10.97 5.34 -6.80
N GLU A 356 -10.34 4.99 -5.67
CA GLU A 356 -9.54 5.96 -4.92
C GLU A 356 -8.25 6.34 -5.66
N ALA A 357 -7.59 5.42 -6.37
CA ALA A 357 -6.46 5.77 -7.21
C ALA A 357 -6.86 6.73 -8.35
N ILE A 358 -7.99 6.45 -9.02
CA ILE A 358 -8.52 7.29 -10.10
C ILE A 358 -8.85 8.70 -9.57
N TYR A 359 -9.64 8.79 -8.50
CA TYR A 359 -10.08 10.07 -7.99
C TYR A 359 -8.92 10.90 -7.44
N LEU A 360 -7.95 10.27 -6.77
CA LEU A 360 -6.74 10.94 -6.26
C LEU A 360 -5.96 11.57 -7.42
N ALA A 361 -5.79 10.83 -8.51
CA ALA A 361 -5.05 11.29 -9.69
C ALA A 361 -5.68 12.52 -10.34
N HIS A 362 -6.99 12.46 -10.54
CA HIS A 362 -7.74 13.58 -11.12
C HIS A 362 -7.74 14.79 -10.18
N ARG A 363 -7.89 14.56 -8.87
CA ARG A 363 -7.85 15.61 -7.86
C ARG A 363 -6.47 16.26 -7.73
N SER A 364 -5.37 15.52 -7.85
CA SER A 364 -4.02 16.08 -7.81
C SER A 364 -3.68 16.87 -9.07
N ALA A 365 -4.12 16.40 -10.24
CA ALA A 365 -3.84 17.03 -11.54
C ALA A 365 -4.80 18.19 -11.89
N GLU A 366 -6.04 18.15 -11.42
CA GLU A 366 -7.10 19.12 -11.74
C GLU A 366 -7.81 19.59 -10.44
N PRO A 367 -7.11 20.16 -9.45
CA PRO A 367 -7.66 20.43 -8.11
C PRO A 367 -8.78 21.49 -8.08
N ALA A 368 -8.90 22.30 -9.14
CA ALA A 368 -10.03 23.22 -9.30
C ALA A 368 -11.34 22.49 -9.68
N LYS A 369 -11.23 21.34 -10.38
CA LYS A 369 -12.36 20.59 -10.94
C LYS A 369 -12.86 19.50 -9.99
N TYR A 370 -11.96 18.75 -9.37
CA TYR A 370 -12.32 17.67 -8.45
C TYR A 370 -12.02 18.09 -7.02
N LYS A 371 -13.03 18.02 -6.16
CA LYS A 371 -12.95 18.53 -4.79
C LYS A 371 -12.65 17.40 -3.80
N GLY A 372 -12.09 17.79 -2.66
CA GLY A 372 -11.94 16.89 -1.52
C GLY A 372 -13.28 16.62 -0.83
N PRO A 373 -13.25 16.00 0.37
CA PRO A 373 -14.47 15.75 1.13
C PRO A 373 -15.26 17.05 1.41
N SER A 374 -16.59 16.96 1.41
CA SER A 374 -17.49 18.11 1.56
C SER A 374 -17.27 18.89 2.87
N TYR A 375 -16.92 18.20 3.96
CA TYR A 375 -16.59 18.83 5.26
C TYR A 375 -15.24 19.57 5.26
N ASN A 376 -14.47 19.52 4.16
CA ASN A 376 -13.28 20.34 3.92
C ASN A 376 -13.53 21.44 2.87
N ALA A 377 -14.77 21.71 2.49
CA ALA A 377 -15.10 22.76 1.51
C ALA A 377 -14.47 24.13 1.90
N GLY A 378 -13.88 24.80 0.91
CA GLY A 378 -13.23 26.10 1.10
C GLY A 378 -11.82 26.05 1.72
N LYS A 379 -11.33 24.88 2.15
CA LYS A 379 -9.96 24.73 2.67
C LYS A 379 -8.89 24.76 1.58
N PHE A 380 -9.19 24.18 0.40
CA PHE A 380 -8.26 24.18 -0.74
C PHE A 380 -7.89 25.61 -1.16
N GLU A 381 -8.89 26.50 -1.27
CA GLU A 381 -8.73 27.89 -1.70
C GLU A 381 -7.91 28.73 -0.69
N LYS A 382 -7.78 28.24 0.56
CA LYS A 382 -6.94 28.84 1.60
C LYS A 382 -5.57 28.17 1.74
N SER A 383 -5.38 27.00 1.14
CA SER A 383 -4.15 26.24 1.22
C SER A 383 -3.05 26.98 0.44
N PRO A 384 -1.78 26.99 0.91
CA PRO A 384 -0.66 27.54 0.15
C PRO A 384 -0.29 26.65 -1.06
N PHE A 385 -0.79 25.41 -1.11
CA PHE A 385 -0.40 24.41 -2.10
C PHE A 385 -1.47 24.24 -3.18
N GLN A 386 -1.78 25.28 -3.94
CA GLN A 386 -2.86 25.23 -4.95
C GLN A 386 -2.40 24.73 -6.33
N ALA A 387 -1.10 24.75 -6.58
CA ALA A 387 -0.52 24.38 -7.87
C ALA A 387 -0.79 22.89 -8.19
N PRO A 388 -1.35 22.57 -9.37
CA PRO A 388 -1.56 21.18 -9.77
C PRO A 388 -0.30 20.33 -9.72
N THR A 389 -0.46 19.07 -9.35
CA THR A 389 0.62 18.08 -9.33
C THR A 389 0.64 17.32 -10.64
N ASN A 390 1.82 17.21 -11.25
CA ASN A 390 2.03 16.39 -12.45
C ASN A 390 1.74 14.92 -12.12
N THR A 391 0.67 14.35 -12.70
CA THR A 391 0.17 13.04 -12.30
C THR A 391 -0.08 12.14 -13.50
N THR A 392 0.52 10.95 -13.48
CA THR A 392 0.26 9.86 -14.41
C THR A 392 -0.58 8.79 -13.71
N LEU A 393 -1.75 8.49 -14.25
CA LEU A 393 -2.61 7.39 -13.82
C LEU A 393 -2.63 6.30 -14.90
N GLU A 394 -2.40 5.06 -14.48
CA GLU A 394 -2.47 3.88 -15.33
C GLU A 394 -3.37 2.80 -14.70
N VAL A 395 -4.52 2.53 -15.32
CA VAL A 395 -5.46 1.47 -14.91
C VAL A 395 -5.31 0.26 -15.81
N TYR A 396 -4.88 -0.89 -15.28
CA TYR A 396 -4.61 -2.09 -16.05
C TYR A 396 -5.83 -3.01 -16.10
N GLU A 397 -6.29 -3.31 -17.31
CA GLU A 397 -7.47 -4.14 -17.54
C GLU A 397 -7.36 -5.51 -16.87
N GLU A 398 -8.48 -5.98 -16.32
CA GLU A 398 -8.65 -7.30 -15.69
C GLU A 398 -7.75 -7.57 -14.48
N MET A 399 -6.87 -6.65 -14.10
CA MET A 399 -5.89 -6.86 -13.04
C MET A 399 -6.51 -6.67 -11.64
N PRO A 400 -6.17 -7.55 -10.68
CA PRO A 400 -6.55 -7.39 -9.27
C PRO A 400 -5.58 -6.43 -8.54
N HIS A 401 -5.80 -6.24 -7.24
CA HIS A 401 -4.91 -5.47 -6.37
C HIS A 401 -3.45 -5.92 -6.48
N VAL A 402 -2.50 -4.98 -6.57
CA VAL A 402 -1.04 -5.24 -6.59
C VAL A 402 -0.67 -6.37 -7.55
N PHE A 403 -1.20 -6.33 -8.77
CA PHE A 403 -1.00 -7.41 -9.74
C PHE A 403 0.49 -7.65 -10.09
N GLN A 404 1.36 -6.69 -9.79
CA GLN A 404 2.81 -6.77 -9.99
C GLN A 404 3.48 -7.92 -9.23
N MET A 405 2.82 -8.50 -8.22
CA MET A 405 3.30 -9.70 -7.53
C MET A 405 3.08 -11.00 -8.33
N PHE A 406 2.27 -10.96 -9.39
CA PHE A 406 1.95 -12.10 -10.23
C PHE A 406 2.63 -12.01 -11.60
N ASP A 407 2.82 -13.17 -12.20
CA ASP A 407 3.34 -13.30 -13.56
C ASP A 407 2.21 -13.05 -14.58
N HIS A 408 2.26 -11.92 -15.28
CA HIS A 408 1.29 -11.52 -16.30
C HIS A 408 1.90 -10.48 -17.24
N PRO A 409 1.50 -10.38 -18.53
CA PRO A 409 1.97 -9.33 -19.43
C PRO A 409 1.79 -7.91 -18.89
N CYS A 410 0.65 -7.63 -18.23
CA CYS A 410 0.41 -6.35 -17.54
C CYS A 410 1.47 -6.06 -16.47
N THR A 411 1.94 -7.08 -15.73
CA THR A 411 3.01 -6.92 -14.74
C THR A 411 4.28 -6.41 -15.41
N THR A 412 4.73 -7.06 -16.48
CA THR A 412 5.89 -6.63 -17.26
C THR A 412 5.74 -5.18 -17.72
N LYS A 413 4.57 -4.84 -18.28
CA LYS A 413 4.29 -3.48 -18.72
C LYS A 413 4.33 -2.46 -17.58
N SER A 414 3.74 -2.78 -16.43
CA SER A 414 3.76 -1.91 -15.24
C SER A 414 5.17 -1.65 -14.71
N TYR A 415 6.05 -2.66 -14.75
CA TYR A 415 7.46 -2.47 -14.45
C TYR A 415 8.18 -1.58 -15.47
N GLU A 416 7.95 -1.76 -16.77
CA GLU A 416 8.51 -0.89 -17.81
C GLU A 416 8.12 0.57 -17.59
N ARG A 417 6.84 0.82 -17.32
CA ARG A 417 6.29 2.15 -17.06
C ARG A 417 6.84 2.77 -15.78
N THR A 418 7.03 1.96 -14.75
CA THR A 418 7.71 2.38 -13.51
C THR A 418 9.16 2.80 -13.77
N VAL A 419 9.91 2.02 -14.57
CA VAL A 419 11.29 2.33 -14.95
C VAL A 419 11.36 3.62 -15.76
N GLU A 420 10.50 3.78 -16.76
CA GLU A 420 10.41 4.98 -17.58
C GLU A 420 10.12 6.22 -16.73
N PHE A 421 9.16 6.13 -15.81
CA PHE A 421 8.84 7.21 -14.88
C PHE A 421 10.04 7.58 -14.01
N ILE A 422 10.68 6.60 -13.34
CA ILE A 422 11.84 6.86 -12.47
C ILE A 422 12.98 7.51 -13.26
N ASN A 423 13.28 6.97 -14.45
CA ASN A 423 14.31 7.52 -15.31
C ASN A 423 14.02 8.97 -15.70
N LYS A 424 12.76 9.30 -15.94
CA LYS A 424 12.36 10.65 -16.33
C LYS A 424 12.45 11.64 -15.17
N VAL A 425 11.96 11.27 -13.99
CA VAL A 425 11.92 12.19 -12.83
C VAL A 425 13.27 12.35 -12.14
N THR A 426 14.20 11.41 -12.34
CA THR A 426 15.58 11.48 -11.82
C THR A 426 16.60 11.92 -12.88
N ASN A 427 16.16 12.30 -14.08
CA ASN A 427 17.08 12.70 -15.15
C ASN A 427 17.76 14.04 -14.82
N ALA A 428 19.05 14.16 -15.14
CA ALA A 428 19.81 15.41 -14.96
C ALA A 428 19.47 16.47 -16.01
N ILE A 429 18.91 16.05 -17.14
CA ILE A 429 18.44 16.96 -18.18
C ILE A 429 17.08 17.48 -17.71
N ASN A 430 16.98 18.79 -17.47
CA ASN A 430 15.75 19.50 -17.08
C ASN A 430 14.68 19.50 -18.20
N GLU A 431 14.48 18.37 -18.87
CA GLU A 431 13.42 18.19 -19.84
C GLU A 431 12.07 18.34 -19.13
N PRO A 432 11.14 19.13 -19.70
CA PRO A 432 9.83 19.26 -19.12
C PRO A 432 9.14 17.88 -19.09
N LEU A 433 8.54 17.58 -17.94
CA LEU A 433 7.68 16.41 -17.80
C LEU A 433 6.49 16.53 -18.77
N PRO A 434 5.98 15.39 -19.28
CA PRO A 434 4.78 15.44 -20.10
C PRO A 434 3.62 15.94 -19.22
N PRO A 435 2.54 16.47 -19.80
CA PRO A 435 1.36 16.83 -19.01
C PRO A 435 0.80 15.61 -18.28
N SER A 436 0.02 15.86 -17.23
CA SER A 436 -0.73 14.81 -16.53
C SER A 436 -1.54 13.96 -17.52
N SER A 437 -1.60 12.66 -17.28
CA SER A 437 -2.24 11.71 -18.21
C SER A 437 -2.99 10.62 -17.46
N PHE A 438 -4.14 10.21 -17.98
CA PHE A 438 -5.00 9.19 -17.39
C PHE A 438 -5.33 8.15 -18.44
N SER A 439 -4.78 6.94 -18.29
CA SER A 439 -4.88 5.89 -19.30
C SER A 439 -5.41 4.59 -18.72
N CYS A 440 -6.19 3.88 -19.53
CA CYS A 440 -6.43 2.46 -19.34
C CYS A 440 -5.44 1.69 -20.23
N ILE A 441 -4.77 0.69 -19.68
CA ILE A 441 -3.84 -0.16 -20.40
C ILE A 441 -4.48 -1.54 -20.54
N ASN A 442 -4.68 -1.96 -21.78
CA ASN A 442 -5.32 -3.25 -22.04
C ASN A 442 -4.39 -4.43 -21.73
N THR A 443 -4.93 -5.64 -21.79
CA THR A 443 -4.19 -6.88 -21.47
C THR A 443 -3.01 -7.16 -22.42
N LYS A 444 -2.92 -6.44 -23.55
CA LYS A 444 -1.80 -6.47 -24.50
C LYS A 444 -0.76 -5.37 -24.25
N GLY A 445 -0.98 -4.49 -23.26
CA GLY A 445 -0.08 -3.39 -22.93
C GLY A 445 -0.28 -2.13 -23.78
N GLU A 446 -1.38 -2.03 -24.52
CA GLU A 446 -1.72 -0.88 -25.37
C GLU A 446 -2.47 0.18 -24.56
N PHE A 447 -2.17 1.46 -24.83
CA PHE A 447 -2.79 2.59 -24.15
C PHE A 447 -4.13 2.95 -24.79
N GLY A 448 -5.14 3.17 -23.96
CA GLY A 448 -6.43 3.71 -24.33
C GLY A 448 -6.95 4.71 -23.28
N PRO A 449 -8.06 5.42 -23.57
CA PRO A 449 -8.71 6.27 -22.59
C PRO A 449 -9.27 5.44 -21.43
N LEU A 450 -9.53 6.09 -20.29
CA LEU A 450 -10.32 5.48 -19.23
C LEU A 450 -11.69 5.03 -19.76
N LYS A 451 -12.13 3.83 -19.36
CA LYS A 451 -13.46 3.28 -19.64
C LYS A 451 -14.54 4.08 -18.93
N GLU A 452 -15.79 3.96 -19.38
CA GLU A 452 -16.90 4.71 -18.79
C GLU A 452 -17.09 4.41 -17.30
N HIS A 453 -17.00 3.15 -16.87
CA HIS A 453 -17.13 2.81 -15.45
C HIS A 453 -16.01 3.39 -14.58
N HIS A 454 -14.81 3.61 -15.13
CA HIS A 454 -13.72 4.32 -14.42
C HIS A 454 -14.08 5.78 -14.17
N LYS A 455 -14.92 6.40 -15.00
CA LYS A 455 -15.27 7.83 -14.88
C LYS A 455 -16.42 8.06 -13.90
N GLU A 456 -17.15 7.01 -13.49
CA GLU A 456 -18.27 7.16 -12.56
C GLU A 456 -17.83 7.68 -11.18
N ILE A 457 -16.65 7.29 -10.70
CA ILE A 457 -16.10 7.85 -9.45
C ILE A 457 -15.88 9.37 -9.53
N LEU A 458 -15.64 9.93 -10.72
CA LEU A 458 -15.43 11.37 -10.88
C LEU A 458 -16.72 12.20 -10.64
N LYS A 459 -17.87 11.53 -10.58
CA LYS A 459 -19.17 12.10 -10.22
C LYS A 459 -19.54 11.83 -8.75
N TRP A 460 -18.69 11.14 -8.00
CA TRP A 460 -18.96 10.73 -6.62
C TRP A 460 -18.76 11.90 -5.65
N GLU A 461 -19.86 12.35 -5.02
CA GLU A 461 -19.84 13.48 -4.09
C GLU A 461 -19.55 13.07 -2.63
N ASN A 462 -19.53 11.76 -2.35
CA ASN A 462 -19.40 11.20 -1.00
C ASN A 462 -17.97 10.77 -0.65
N ILE A 463 -16.96 11.39 -1.26
CA ILE A 463 -15.56 11.17 -0.88
C ILE A 463 -15.38 11.51 0.60
N GLY A 464 -14.84 10.58 1.38
CA GLY A 464 -14.71 10.71 2.83
C GLY A 464 -16.03 10.59 3.60
N ILE A 465 -17.11 10.12 2.97
CA ILE A 465 -18.37 9.79 3.66
C ILE A 465 -18.60 8.29 3.53
N VAL A 466 -18.59 7.61 4.67
CA VAL A 466 -18.65 6.16 4.71
C VAL A 466 -20.07 5.71 4.34
N PRO A 467 -20.24 4.85 3.33
CA PRO A 467 -21.55 4.33 2.98
C PRO A 467 -22.11 3.46 4.12
N SER A 468 -23.42 3.47 4.30
CA SER A 468 -24.09 2.56 5.23
C SER A 468 -24.04 1.14 4.68
N VAL A 469 -23.13 0.32 5.20
CA VAL A 469 -23.01 -1.10 4.84
C VAL A 469 -23.69 -1.94 5.91
N LYS A 470 -24.73 -2.72 5.54
CA LYS A 470 -25.24 -3.78 6.43
C LYS A 470 -24.26 -4.96 6.37
N ARG A 471 -23.65 -5.35 7.49
CA ARG A 471 -22.82 -6.57 7.51
C ARG A 471 -23.67 -7.83 7.48
N GLU A 472 -23.25 -8.81 6.68
CA GLU A 472 -23.77 -10.17 6.76
C GLU A 472 -23.03 -10.92 7.89
N LEU A 473 -23.70 -11.13 9.02
CA LEU A 473 -23.19 -12.00 10.09
C LEU A 473 -23.33 -13.48 9.68
N THR A 474 -22.52 -13.96 8.73
CA THR A 474 -22.53 -15.39 8.39
C THR A 474 -21.68 -16.19 9.37
N THR A 475 -22.32 -16.88 10.33
CA THR A 475 -21.71 -17.97 11.08
C THR A 475 -21.66 -19.23 10.20
N ARG A 476 -20.64 -19.38 9.34
CA ARG A 476 -20.44 -20.65 8.61
C ARG A 476 -19.52 -21.59 9.41
N ARG A 477 -20.12 -22.63 10.00
CA ARG A 477 -19.41 -23.85 10.41
C ARG A 477 -18.93 -24.57 9.16
N SER A 478 -17.64 -24.87 9.07
CA SER A 478 -17.10 -25.78 8.06
C SER A 478 -17.51 -27.23 8.41
N THR A 479 -18.20 -27.90 7.50
CA THR A 479 -18.46 -29.35 7.57
C THR A 479 -17.32 -30.11 6.89
N PRO A 480 -16.76 -31.17 7.49
CA PRO A 480 -15.66 -31.92 6.92
C PRO A 480 -16.15 -33.17 6.19
N GLU A 481 -16.27 -33.14 4.85
CA GLU A 481 -16.39 -34.37 4.06
C GLU A 481 -15.67 -34.21 2.72
N LEU A 482 -14.56 -34.94 2.55
CA LEU A 482 -14.42 -36.07 1.62
C LEU A 482 -12.91 -36.38 1.47
N PHE A 483 -12.42 -37.25 2.35
CA PHE A 483 -11.13 -37.93 2.17
C PHE A 483 -11.41 -39.27 1.49
N VAL A 484 -10.56 -39.61 0.51
CA VAL A 484 -10.35 -40.88 -0.22
C VAL A 484 -10.29 -40.54 -1.72
N TYR A 485 -9.19 -40.93 -2.37
CA TYR A 485 -8.72 -40.61 -3.75
C TYR A 485 -7.66 -39.50 -3.94
N THR A 486 -7.01 -39.00 -2.88
CA THR A 486 -5.95 -37.97 -3.01
C THR A 486 -4.54 -38.49 -3.31
N ALA A 487 -4.24 -39.79 -3.14
CA ALA A 487 -2.84 -40.28 -3.17
C ALA A 487 -2.22 -40.40 -4.57
N LEU A 488 -3.00 -40.72 -5.61
CA LEU A 488 -2.47 -40.92 -6.98
C LEU A 488 -2.39 -39.62 -7.81
N LEU A 489 -3.23 -38.63 -7.50
CA LEU A 489 -3.20 -37.30 -8.14
C LEU A 489 -2.06 -36.41 -7.64
N LEU A 490 -1.63 -36.60 -6.38
CA LEU A 490 -0.54 -35.85 -5.75
C LEU A 490 0.83 -36.08 -6.42
N ALA A 491 1.08 -37.28 -6.98
CA ALA A 491 2.33 -37.58 -7.67
C ALA A 491 2.43 -36.90 -9.06
N GLY A 492 1.32 -36.84 -9.80
CA GLY A 492 1.24 -36.13 -11.08
C GLY A 492 1.29 -34.60 -10.91
N PHE A 493 0.65 -34.08 -9.86
CA PHE A 493 0.60 -32.64 -9.58
C PHE A 493 1.93 -32.10 -9.03
N ALA A 494 2.65 -32.88 -8.21
CA ALA A 494 4.01 -32.53 -7.78
C ALA A 494 4.99 -32.45 -8.96
N TYR A 495 4.82 -33.30 -9.98
CA TYR A 495 5.59 -33.23 -11.23
C TYR A 495 5.23 -31.99 -12.06
N PHE A 496 3.95 -31.61 -12.12
CA PHE A 496 3.49 -30.40 -12.82
C PHE A 496 3.97 -29.10 -12.15
N LEU A 497 3.94 -29.02 -10.82
CA LEU A 497 4.44 -27.85 -10.07
C LEU A 497 5.95 -27.67 -10.22
N ARG A 498 6.71 -28.77 -10.29
CA ARG A 498 8.17 -28.72 -10.42
C ARG A 498 8.66 -28.23 -11.78
N LYS A 499 7.84 -28.35 -12.84
CA LYS A 499 8.21 -27.95 -14.21
C LYS A 499 7.78 -26.53 -14.58
N ASN A 500 6.82 -25.94 -13.86
CA ASN A 500 6.19 -24.66 -14.23
C ASN A 500 6.38 -23.53 -13.20
N PHE A 501 6.91 -23.83 -12.00
CA PHE A 501 7.16 -22.86 -10.94
C PHE A 501 8.62 -22.83 -10.44
N TYR A 502 9.53 -23.55 -11.10
CA TYR A 502 10.98 -23.49 -10.89
C TYR A 502 11.70 -23.22 -12.21
#